data_AF-A0AAD7W1X6-F1
#
_entry.id   AF-A0AAD7W1X6-F1
#
_cell.length_a   1.000
_cell.length_b   1.000
_cell.length_c   1.000
_cell.angle_alpha   90.00
_cell.angle_beta   90.00
_cell.angle_gamma   90.00
#
_symmetry.space_group_name_H-M   'P 1'
#
loop_
_entity.id
_entity.type
_entity.pdbx_description
1 polymer ?
#
loop_
_entity_poly.entity_id
_entity_poly.type
_entity_poly.pdbx_seq_one_letter_code
_entity_poly.pdbx_strand_id
1 'polypeptide(L)'
;MSGRGKIGGKTRAKAKTHSSRAGLQFPVGHVHRLLCKGNYAQCVGTGAPVYLADVLEYLTAEILELAGNAAQDNKKTLIILRHLQLAVRNNEELNKLLGGVTIAQGGVLPNIQAVLLLKKTERAVKANAWWEIAQDLKTDLRFQSSAVMALQEASEAYLVSLFEDTNLCAVHAKMVTIMPKDIQLACRIRGKRA
;
A
#
# COMPACT_ATOMS: atom_id res chain seq x y z
N MET A 1 63.79 -33.48 -32.79
CA MET A 1 63.66 -33.21 -31.34
C MET A 1 62.18 -33.01 -31.02
N SER A 2 61.69 -33.77 -30.04
CA SER A 2 60.29 -34.14 -29.82
C SER A 2 59.31 -32.96 -29.68
N GLY A 3 58.25 -32.98 -30.50
CA GLY A 3 57.00 -32.29 -30.25
C GLY A 3 55.92 -33.29 -29.79
N ARG A 4 55.43 -33.12 -28.56
CA ARG A 4 54.12 -33.54 -27.98
C ARG A 4 54.29 -33.48 -26.45
N GLY A 5 53.34 -33.04 -25.64
CA GLY A 5 51.95 -32.74 -25.91
C GLY A 5 51.32 -32.15 -24.64
N LYS A 6 50.09 -31.65 -24.80
CA LYS A 6 49.20 -31.23 -23.72
C LYS A 6 49.33 -32.18 -22.52
N ILE A 7 49.72 -31.61 -21.39
CA ILE A 7 49.75 -32.26 -20.07
C ILE A 7 48.31 -32.68 -19.73
N GLY A 8 47.94 -33.89 -20.13
CA GLY A 8 46.81 -34.63 -19.59
C GLY A 8 47.30 -35.35 -18.36
N GLY A 9 46.86 -34.91 -17.17
CA GLY A 9 47.29 -35.56 -15.92
C GLY A 9 47.20 -34.74 -14.63
N LYS A 10 46.45 -33.62 -14.60
CA LYS A 10 46.00 -33.02 -13.35
C LYS A 10 44.48 -33.13 -13.29
N THR A 11 43.93 -33.54 -12.15
CA THR A 11 42.50 -33.44 -11.85
C THR A 11 42.03 -32.05 -12.27
N ARG A 12 41.27 -31.99 -13.36
CA ARG A 12 40.92 -30.73 -14.00
C ARG A 12 40.04 -29.97 -13.01
N ALA A 13 40.57 -28.88 -12.44
CA ALA A 13 39.78 -28.01 -11.57
C ALA A 13 38.47 -27.67 -12.30
N LYS A 14 37.33 -27.67 -11.58
CA LYS A 14 36.03 -27.34 -12.16
C LYS A 14 36.17 -26.02 -12.92
N ALA A 15 35.87 -26.05 -14.22
CA ALA A 15 35.94 -24.86 -15.04
C ALA A 15 34.96 -23.81 -14.47
N LYS A 16 35.46 -22.62 -14.16
CA LYS A 16 34.60 -21.49 -13.77
C LYS A 16 33.62 -21.20 -14.89
N THR A 17 32.34 -21.07 -14.55
CA THR A 17 31.28 -20.74 -15.51
C THR A 17 31.43 -19.30 -16.00
N HIS A 18 30.92 -19.00 -17.19
CA HIS A 18 30.94 -17.64 -17.72
C HIS A 18 30.20 -16.64 -16.80
N SER A 19 29.09 -17.04 -16.18
CA SER A 19 28.40 -16.26 -15.15
C SER A 19 29.31 -15.93 -13.96
N SER A 20 29.95 -16.95 -13.37
CA SER A 20 30.85 -16.74 -12.22
C SER A 20 32.08 -15.86 -12.53
N ARG A 21 32.50 -15.81 -13.80
CA ARG A 21 33.58 -14.92 -14.26
C ARG A 21 33.11 -13.48 -14.46
N ALA A 22 31.86 -13.30 -14.84
CA ALA A 22 31.23 -11.99 -15.03
C ALA A 22 30.64 -11.40 -13.74
N GLY A 23 30.52 -12.18 -12.68
CA GLY A 23 29.91 -11.74 -11.42
C GLY A 23 28.38 -11.73 -11.42
N LEU A 24 27.75 -12.39 -12.41
CA LEU A 24 26.30 -12.41 -12.58
C LEU A 24 25.68 -13.65 -11.95
N GLN A 25 24.50 -13.50 -11.34
CA GLN A 25 23.65 -14.62 -10.92
C GLN A 25 22.93 -15.24 -12.12
N PHE A 26 22.62 -14.45 -13.15
CA PHE A 26 21.94 -14.92 -14.35
C PHE A 26 22.82 -15.89 -15.17
N PRO A 27 22.22 -16.92 -15.81
CA PRO A 27 22.96 -17.95 -16.52
C PRO A 27 23.39 -17.50 -17.93
N VAL A 28 24.57 -16.86 -18.04
CA VAL A 28 25.17 -16.36 -19.30
C VAL A 28 25.24 -17.43 -20.39
N GLY A 29 25.62 -18.66 -20.03
CA GLY A 29 25.70 -19.77 -20.99
C GLY A 29 24.33 -20.16 -21.57
N HIS A 30 23.26 -20.02 -20.79
CA HIS A 30 21.90 -20.26 -21.25
C HIS A 30 21.45 -19.14 -22.20
N VAL A 31 21.72 -17.89 -21.84
CA VAL A 31 21.42 -16.71 -22.69
C VAL A 31 22.12 -16.82 -24.03
N HIS A 32 23.41 -17.18 -24.06
CA HIS A 32 24.15 -17.41 -25.30
C HIS A 32 23.48 -18.48 -26.17
N ARG A 33 23.08 -19.62 -25.59
CA ARG A 33 22.38 -20.67 -26.32
C ARG A 33 21.04 -20.21 -26.89
N LEU A 34 20.27 -19.41 -26.15
CA LEU A 34 19.02 -18.83 -26.63
C LEU A 34 19.25 -17.86 -27.80
N LEU A 35 20.28 -17.02 -27.73
CA LEU A 35 20.66 -16.10 -28.82
C LEU A 35 21.03 -16.87 -30.09
N CYS A 36 21.82 -17.95 -29.97
CA CYS A 36 22.17 -18.78 -31.13
C CYS A 36 20.97 -19.53 -31.71
N LYS A 37 20.01 -19.97 -30.87
CA LYS A 37 18.83 -20.70 -31.33
C LYS A 37 17.75 -19.79 -31.94
N GLY A 38 17.72 -18.51 -31.57
CA GLY A 38 16.68 -17.57 -31.99
C GLY A 38 16.84 -17.01 -33.40
N ASN A 39 17.85 -17.43 -34.16
CA ASN A 39 18.12 -16.96 -35.53
C ASN A 39 18.18 -15.42 -35.68
N TYR A 40 18.60 -14.70 -34.64
CA TYR A 40 18.69 -13.23 -34.66
C TYR A 40 19.84 -12.71 -35.53
N ALA A 41 20.92 -13.48 -35.64
CA ALA A 41 22.10 -13.15 -36.43
C ALA A 41 22.85 -14.44 -36.83
N GLN A 42 23.71 -14.35 -37.85
CA GLN A 42 24.54 -15.47 -38.30
C GLN A 42 25.57 -15.92 -37.24
N CYS A 43 26.10 -14.97 -36.46
CA CYS A 43 27.06 -15.21 -35.39
C CYS A 43 26.72 -14.35 -34.16
N VAL A 44 26.94 -14.90 -32.96
CA VAL A 44 26.77 -14.17 -31.69
C VAL A 44 28.15 -13.90 -31.09
N GLY A 45 28.46 -12.63 -30.82
CA GLY A 45 29.72 -12.24 -30.18
C GLY A 45 29.82 -12.76 -28.74
N THR A 46 31.04 -13.01 -28.25
CA THR A 46 31.28 -13.58 -26.92
C THR A 46 30.82 -12.68 -25.76
N GLY A 47 30.83 -11.36 -25.96
CA GLY A 47 30.38 -10.37 -24.95
C GLY A 47 28.87 -10.09 -24.97
N ALA A 48 28.18 -10.34 -26.09
CA ALA A 48 26.74 -10.11 -26.22
C ALA A 48 25.88 -10.84 -25.15
N PRO A 49 26.09 -12.15 -24.86
CA PRO A 49 25.30 -12.84 -23.84
C PRO A 49 25.62 -12.36 -22.42
N VAL A 50 26.82 -11.81 -22.18
CA VAL A 50 27.19 -11.26 -20.86
C VAL A 50 26.43 -9.96 -20.64
N TYR A 51 26.46 -9.05 -21.63
CA TYR A 51 25.75 -7.78 -21.57
C TYR A 51 24.23 -7.98 -21.42
N LEU A 52 23.64 -8.87 -22.21
CA LEU A 52 22.21 -9.14 -22.11
C LEU A 52 21.83 -9.77 -20.77
N ALA A 53 22.64 -10.69 -20.23
CA ALA A 53 22.38 -11.27 -18.91
C ALA A 53 22.44 -10.24 -17.80
N ASP A 54 23.39 -9.30 -17.86
CA ASP A 54 23.54 -8.20 -16.91
C ASP A 54 22.31 -7.28 -16.91
N VAL A 55 21.85 -6.85 -18.09
CA VAL A 55 20.64 -6.03 -18.22
C VAL A 55 19.39 -6.76 -17.70
N LEU A 56 19.26 -8.06 -17.98
CA LEU A 56 18.14 -8.87 -17.48
C LEU A 56 18.19 -9.03 -15.96
N GLU A 57 19.37 -9.20 -15.38
CA GLU A 57 19.58 -9.28 -13.93
C GLU A 57 19.19 -7.97 -13.25
N TYR A 58 19.64 -6.84 -13.80
CA TYR A 58 19.27 -5.50 -13.32
C TYR A 58 17.76 -5.27 -13.33
N LEU A 59 17.09 -5.51 -14.47
CA LEU A 59 15.64 -5.33 -14.58
C LEU A 59 14.86 -6.25 -13.64
N THR A 60 15.34 -7.48 -13.45
CA THR A 60 14.68 -8.45 -12.55
C THR A 60 14.84 -8.02 -11.09
N ALA A 61 16.02 -7.53 -10.70
CA ALA A 61 16.27 -7.01 -9.37
C ALA A 61 15.36 -5.81 -9.05
N GLU A 62 15.27 -4.84 -9.96
CA GLU A 62 14.42 -3.65 -9.82
C GLU A 62 12.93 -4.02 -9.61
N ILE A 63 12.40 -4.91 -10.45
CA ILE A 63 11.00 -5.36 -10.34
C ILE A 63 10.77 -6.10 -9.01
N LEU A 64 11.72 -6.95 -8.59
CA LEU A 64 11.61 -7.70 -7.34
C LEU A 64 11.71 -6.80 -6.11
N GLU A 65 12.54 -5.76 -6.13
CA GLU A 65 12.67 -4.80 -5.03
C GLU A 65 11.36 -4.03 -4.85
N LEU A 66 10.82 -3.45 -5.93
CA LEU A 66 9.55 -2.72 -5.88
C LEU A 66 8.38 -3.63 -5.50
N ALA A 67 8.33 -4.87 -6.01
CA ALA A 67 7.30 -5.83 -5.64
C ALA A 67 7.45 -6.34 -4.20
N GLY A 68 8.68 -6.42 -3.69
CA GLY A 68 8.98 -6.72 -2.30
C GLY A 68 8.47 -5.63 -1.37
N ASN A 69 8.70 -4.36 -1.71
CA ASN A 69 8.17 -3.22 -0.97
C ASN A 69 6.63 -3.25 -0.95
N ALA A 70 6.00 -3.45 -2.11
CA ALA A 70 4.55 -3.59 -2.20
C ALA A 70 3.99 -4.79 -1.40
N ALA A 71 4.77 -5.87 -1.24
CA ALA A 71 4.38 -6.99 -0.40
C ALA A 71 4.43 -6.63 1.09
N GLN A 72 5.49 -5.94 1.51
CA GLN A 72 5.69 -5.48 2.88
C GLN A 72 4.62 -4.47 3.30
N ASP A 73 4.25 -3.54 2.42
CA ASP A 73 3.16 -2.57 2.65
C ASP A 73 1.83 -3.29 2.93
N ASN A 74 1.59 -4.41 2.24
CA ASN A 74 0.43 -5.26 2.45
C ASN A 74 0.58 -6.25 3.61
N LYS A 75 1.66 -6.13 4.40
CA LYS A 75 2.02 -7.01 5.53
C LYS A 75 2.09 -8.48 5.12
N LYS A 76 2.58 -8.75 3.91
CA LYS A 76 2.80 -10.10 3.36
C LYS A 76 4.29 -10.35 3.20
N THR A 77 4.72 -11.57 3.49
CA THR A 77 6.11 -12.03 3.29
C THR A 77 6.33 -12.65 1.91
N LEU A 78 5.24 -12.97 1.19
CA LEU A 78 5.27 -13.61 -0.12
C LEU A 78 4.83 -12.61 -1.20
N ILE A 79 5.61 -12.55 -2.27
CA ILE A 79 5.30 -11.73 -3.45
C ILE A 79 4.24 -12.45 -4.30
N ILE A 80 3.05 -11.87 -4.41
CA ILE A 80 1.96 -12.36 -5.27
C ILE A 80 1.85 -11.53 -6.55
N LEU A 81 1.09 -12.00 -7.54
CA LEU A 81 0.85 -11.31 -8.82
C LEU A 81 0.29 -9.89 -8.65
N ARG A 82 -0.49 -9.64 -7.58
CA ARG A 82 -0.94 -8.30 -7.22
C ARG A 82 0.21 -7.35 -6.89
N HIS A 83 1.23 -7.81 -6.17
CA HIS A 83 2.38 -6.98 -5.80
C HIS A 83 3.22 -6.61 -7.02
N LEU A 84 3.41 -7.56 -7.96
CA LEU A 84 4.04 -7.28 -9.25
C LEU A 84 3.25 -6.25 -10.06
N GLN A 85 1.93 -6.37 -10.12
CA GLN A 85 1.09 -5.39 -10.82
C GLN A 85 1.18 -4.00 -10.17
N LEU A 86 1.15 -3.91 -8.84
CA LEU A 86 1.29 -2.63 -8.14
C LEU A 86 2.66 -1.99 -8.39
N ALA A 87 3.73 -2.77 -8.30
CA ALA A 87 5.10 -2.31 -8.56
C ALA A 87 5.27 -1.78 -9.98
N VAL A 88 4.85 -2.57 -10.99
CA VAL A 88 4.99 -2.20 -12.41
C VAL A 88 4.13 -0.99 -12.76
N ARG A 89 2.89 -0.91 -12.27
CA ARG A 89 1.96 0.16 -12.68
C ARG A 89 2.18 1.48 -11.92
N ASN A 90 2.77 1.44 -10.73
CA ASN A 90 3.14 2.67 -9.99
C ASN A 90 4.47 3.28 -10.44
N ASN A 91 5.37 2.49 -11.04
CA ASN A 91 6.62 3.00 -11.57
C ASN A 91 6.44 3.44 -13.03
N GLU A 92 6.81 4.68 -13.36
CA GLU A 92 6.59 5.26 -14.68
C GLU A 92 7.40 4.54 -15.78
N GLU A 93 8.64 4.19 -15.51
CA GLU A 93 9.54 3.54 -16.47
C GLU A 93 9.09 2.11 -16.76
N LEU A 94 8.77 1.33 -15.73
CA LEU A 94 8.26 -0.03 -15.86
C LEU A 94 6.88 -0.06 -16.50
N ASN A 95 6.00 0.91 -16.19
CA ASN A 95 4.69 0.98 -16.82
C ASN A 95 4.79 1.28 -18.32
N LYS A 96 5.75 2.11 -18.73
CA LYS A 96 6.05 2.35 -20.16
C LYS A 96 6.63 1.10 -20.81
N LEU A 97 7.63 0.48 -20.18
CA LEU A 97 8.30 -0.72 -20.70
C LEU A 97 7.34 -1.90 -20.85
N LEU A 98 6.43 -2.08 -19.90
CA LEU A 98 5.46 -3.19 -19.85
C LEU A 98 4.03 -2.76 -20.21
N GLY A 99 3.88 -1.67 -20.97
CA GLY A 99 2.58 -1.10 -21.34
C GLY A 99 1.66 -2.11 -22.04
N GLY A 100 2.21 -2.93 -22.94
CA GLY A 100 1.48 -3.97 -23.68
C GLY A 100 1.35 -5.33 -22.97
N VAL A 101 1.92 -5.49 -21.77
CA VAL A 101 1.93 -6.77 -21.06
C VAL A 101 0.76 -6.83 -20.09
N THR A 102 -0.01 -7.92 -20.15
CA THR A 102 -1.08 -8.20 -19.18
C THR A 102 -0.57 -9.13 -18.09
N ILE A 103 -0.59 -8.67 -16.84
CA ILE A 103 -0.25 -9.50 -15.68
C ILE A 103 -1.54 -10.20 -15.21
N ALA A 104 -1.62 -11.50 -15.46
CA ALA A 104 -2.73 -12.33 -15.00
C ALA A 104 -2.86 -12.26 -13.47
N GLN A 105 -4.09 -12.24 -12.96
CA GLN A 105 -4.42 -12.15 -11.52
C GLN A 105 -3.85 -10.92 -10.77
N GLY A 106 -3.29 -9.94 -11.49
CA GLY A 106 -2.73 -8.73 -10.89
C GLY A 106 -3.77 -7.68 -10.51
N GLY A 107 -4.95 -7.70 -11.13
CA GLY A 107 -5.98 -6.66 -10.97
C GLY A 107 -5.53 -5.29 -11.49
N VAL A 108 -6.15 -4.21 -11.02
CA VAL A 108 -5.84 -2.82 -11.44
C VAL A 108 -5.50 -1.92 -10.26
N LEU A 109 -4.77 -0.83 -10.49
CA LEU A 109 -4.54 0.18 -9.45
C LEU A 109 -5.88 0.77 -8.98
N PRO A 110 -6.10 0.92 -7.66
CA PRO A 110 -7.29 1.59 -7.16
C PRO A 110 -7.35 3.02 -7.68
N ASN A 111 -8.34 3.33 -8.51
CA ASN A 111 -8.56 4.66 -9.02
C ASN A 111 -10.06 4.89 -9.19
N ILE A 112 -10.59 5.95 -8.58
CA ILE A 112 -11.99 6.36 -8.71
C ILE A 112 -11.99 7.74 -9.32
N GLN A 113 -12.67 7.90 -10.46
CA GLN A 113 -12.81 9.22 -11.08
C GLN A 113 -13.51 10.17 -10.12
N ALA A 114 -13.03 11.41 -10.01
CA ALA A 114 -13.55 12.40 -9.07
C ALA A 114 -15.06 12.65 -9.22
N VAL A 115 -15.60 12.49 -10.44
CA VAL A 115 -17.04 12.59 -10.73
C VAL A 115 -17.89 11.54 -10.01
N LEU A 116 -17.32 10.38 -9.70
CA LEU A 116 -17.99 9.27 -9.02
C LEU A 116 -17.88 9.38 -7.49
N LEU A 117 -17.06 10.28 -6.97
CA LEU A 117 -16.98 10.52 -5.54
C LEU A 117 -18.23 11.24 -5.06
N LEU A 118 -18.89 10.72 -4.03
CA LEU A 118 -19.97 11.43 -3.35
C LEU A 118 -19.45 12.79 -2.86
N LYS A 119 -20.17 13.88 -3.17
CA LYS A 119 -19.94 15.17 -2.51
C LYS A 119 -20.20 14.99 -1.01
N LYS A 120 -19.14 15.04 -0.21
CA LYS A 120 -19.17 14.80 1.23
C LYS A 120 -19.99 15.88 1.94
N THR A 121 -21.17 15.54 2.45
CA THR A 121 -21.89 16.35 3.43
C THR A 121 -21.30 16.06 4.83
N GLU A 122 -20.50 16.99 5.36
CA GLU A 122 -20.29 17.36 6.78
C GLU A 122 -19.96 16.33 7.89
N ARG A 123 -19.89 15.01 7.64
CA ARG A 123 -19.66 14.02 8.74
C ARG A 123 -18.26 14.04 9.38
N ALA A 124 -17.27 14.67 8.76
CA ALA A 124 -15.88 14.64 9.25
C ALA A 124 -15.57 15.67 10.35
N VAL A 125 -16.41 16.69 10.55
CA VAL A 125 -16.17 17.74 11.55
C VAL A 125 -16.39 17.22 12.98
N LYS A 126 -17.30 16.26 13.17
CA LYS A 126 -17.63 15.71 14.50
C LYS A 126 -16.48 14.96 15.18
N ALA A 127 -15.65 14.22 14.43
CA ALA A 127 -14.59 13.41 15.03
C ALA A 127 -13.44 14.25 15.60
N ASN A 128 -13.12 15.37 14.96
CA ASN A 128 -11.95 16.19 15.34
C ASN A 128 -12.23 17.06 16.57
N ALA A 129 -13.46 17.57 16.74
CA ALA A 129 -13.80 18.45 17.85
C ALA A 129 -13.69 17.78 19.23
N TRP A 130 -14.09 16.51 19.36
CA TRP A 130 -13.96 15.77 20.63
C TRP A 130 -12.51 15.44 20.96
N TRP A 131 -11.68 15.23 19.94
CA TRP A 131 -10.24 15.04 20.11
C TRP A 131 -9.52 16.31 20.54
N GLU A 132 -9.90 17.47 20.00
CA GLU A 132 -9.36 18.78 20.40
C GLU A 132 -9.70 19.12 21.87
N ILE A 133 -10.96 18.93 22.28
CA ILE A 133 -11.39 19.16 23.68
C ILE A 133 -10.62 18.25 24.66
N ALA A 134 -10.37 16.99 24.27
CA ALA A 134 -9.63 16.05 25.12
C ALA A 134 -8.14 16.43 25.28
N GLN A 135 -7.54 17.08 24.28
CA GLN A 135 -6.16 17.56 24.33
C GLN A 135 -6.01 18.83 25.19
N ASP A 136 -7.00 19.74 25.13
CA ASP A 136 -6.99 20.98 25.91
C ASP A 136 -7.12 20.75 27.43
N LEU A 137 -7.75 19.65 27.85
CA LEU A 137 -7.95 19.34 29.27
C LEU A 137 -6.68 18.80 29.95
N LYS A 138 -5.86 17.99 29.27
CA LYS A 138 -4.52 17.51 29.71
C LYS A 138 -3.68 17.04 28.52
N THR A 139 -2.57 17.72 28.26
CA THR A 139 -1.69 17.47 27.11
C THR A 139 -0.89 16.16 27.14
N ASP A 140 -0.93 15.40 28.24
CA ASP A 140 -0.09 14.20 28.46
C ASP A 140 -0.83 12.85 28.37
N LEU A 141 -2.13 12.84 28.07
CA LEU A 141 -2.92 11.61 28.01
C LEU A 141 -3.21 11.17 26.57
N ARG A 142 -2.85 9.92 26.24
CA ARG A 142 -3.24 9.26 24.99
C ARG A 142 -4.53 8.48 25.21
N PHE A 143 -5.57 8.80 24.46
CA PHE A 143 -6.87 8.11 24.54
C PHE A 143 -6.94 6.95 23.53
N GLN A 144 -7.59 5.86 23.92
CA GLN A 144 -7.94 4.78 23.00
C GLN A 144 -9.14 5.22 22.14
N SER A 145 -9.14 4.93 20.84
CA SER A 145 -10.21 5.33 19.92
C SER A 145 -11.59 4.83 20.35
N SER A 146 -11.69 3.61 20.87
CA SER A 146 -12.95 3.06 21.37
C SER A 146 -13.47 3.77 22.62
N ALA A 147 -12.59 4.32 23.46
CA ALA A 147 -12.99 5.07 24.65
C ALA A 147 -13.60 6.42 24.27
N VAL A 148 -13.01 7.11 23.27
CA VAL A 148 -13.56 8.37 22.73
C VAL A 148 -14.91 8.13 22.05
N MET A 149 -15.04 7.05 21.27
CA MET A 149 -16.32 6.68 20.64
C MET A 149 -17.41 6.38 21.67
N ALA A 150 -17.09 5.63 22.73
CA ALA A 150 -18.05 5.33 23.80
C ALA A 150 -18.51 6.61 24.53
N LEU A 151 -17.60 7.57 24.77
CA LEU A 151 -17.95 8.86 25.36
C LEU A 151 -18.84 9.68 24.44
N GLN A 152 -18.56 9.67 23.13
CA GLN A 152 -19.40 10.35 22.14
C GLN A 152 -20.80 9.75 22.12
N GLU A 153 -20.91 8.43 22.03
CA GLU A 153 -22.20 7.74 21.99
C GLU A 153 -23.03 7.98 23.26
N ALA A 154 -22.39 7.91 24.43
CA ALA A 154 -23.04 8.25 25.70
C ALA A 154 -23.51 9.71 25.75
N SER A 155 -22.71 10.64 25.23
CA SER A 155 -23.04 12.07 25.20
C SER A 155 -24.17 12.37 24.22
N GLU A 156 -24.16 11.76 23.04
CA GLU A 156 -25.23 11.88 22.04
C GLU A 156 -26.54 11.28 22.57
N ALA A 157 -26.49 10.09 23.18
CA ALA A 157 -27.67 9.49 23.81
C ALA A 157 -28.26 10.39 24.91
N TYR A 158 -27.40 10.99 25.75
CA TYR A 158 -27.85 11.94 26.75
C TYR A 158 -28.50 13.17 26.13
N LEU A 159 -27.88 13.78 25.12
CA LEU A 159 -28.42 14.96 24.46
C LEU A 159 -29.76 14.69 23.76
N VAL A 160 -29.90 13.56 23.07
CA VAL A 160 -31.17 13.16 22.43
C VAL A 160 -32.27 13.09 23.48
N SER A 161 -32.02 12.38 24.58
CA SER A 161 -33.00 12.26 25.66
C SER A 161 -33.34 13.62 26.30
N LEU A 162 -32.37 14.53 26.43
CA LEU A 162 -32.60 15.87 26.97
C LEU A 162 -33.42 16.73 26.00
N PHE A 163 -33.18 16.63 24.69
CA PHE A 163 -33.92 17.35 23.68
C PHE A 163 -35.37 16.87 23.56
N GLU A 164 -35.63 15.58 23.73
CA GLU A 164 -37.00 15.04 23.79
C GLU A 164 -37.80 15.70 24.94
N ASP A 165 -37.23 15.76 26.14
CA ASP A 165 -37.88 16.42 27.29
C ASP A 165 -38.00 17.94 27.11
N THR A 166 -36.98 18.55 26.51
CA THR A 166 -36.99 19.98 26.20
C THR A 166 -38.10 20.31 25.19
N ASN A 167 -38.27 19.45 24.18
CA ASN A 167 -39.34 19.59 23.19
C ASN A 167 -40.72 19.46 23.84
N LEU A 168 -40.89 18.51 24.77
CA LEU A 168 -42.11 18.40 25.57
C LEU A 168 -42.40 19.66 26.38
N CYS A 169 -41.37 20.28 26.97
CA CYS A 169 -41.51 21.56 27.68
C CYS A 169 -41.94 22.70 26.75
N ALA A 170 -41.36 22.78 25.55
CA ALA A 170 -41.73 23.79 24.55
C ALA A 170 -43.18 23.61 24.05
N VAL A 171 -43.58 22.37 23.76
CA VAL A 171 -44.95 22.03 23.35
C VAL A 171 -45.95 22.36 24.46
N HIS A 172 -45.61 22.06 25.73
CA HIS A 172 -46.43 22.43 26.88
C HIS A 172 -46.66 23.95 26.97
N ALA A 173 -45.66 24.75 26.61
CA ALA A 173 -45.75 26.20 26.51
C ALA A 173 -46.41 26.72 25.22
N LYS A 174 -46.97 25.84 24.38
CA LYS A 174 -47.54 26.15 23.05
C LYS A 174 -46.54 26.77 22.07
N MET A 175 -45.25 26.48 22.24
CA MET A 175 -44.18 26.95 21.37
C MET A 175 -43.72 25.83 20.44
N VAL A 176 -43.37 26.18 19.20
CA VAL A 176 -42.79 25.24 18.20
C VAL A 176 -41.26 25.31 18.20
N THR A 177 -40.69 26.37 18.79
CA THR A 177 -39.25 26.61 18.87
C THR A 177 -38.76 26.33 20.29
N ILE A 178 -37.76 25.45 20.41
CA ILE A 178 -37.06 25.19 21.68
C ILE A 178 -36.25 26.41 22.10
N MET A 179 -36.41 26.87 23.33
CA MET A 179 -35.64 27.96 23.93
C MET A 179 -34.77 27.49 25.11
N PRO A 180 -33.72 28.25 25.49
CA PRO A 180 -32.86 27.90 26.63
C PRO A 180 -33.62 27.70 27.95
N LYS A 181 -34.72 28.43 28.17
CA LYS A 181 -35.60 28.27 29.34
C LYS A 181 -36.23 26.86 29.43
N ASP A 182 -36.51 26.24 28.28
CA ASP A 182 -37.13 24.92 28.20
C ASP A 182 -36.09 23.84 28.54
N ILE A 183 -34.84 24.04 28.12
CA ILE A 183 -33.71 23.18 28.47
C ILE A 183 -33.45 23.25 29.98
N GLN A 184 -33.42 24.46 30.54
CA GLN A 184 -33.25 24.66 31.98
C GLN A 184 -34.39 24.01 32.77
N LEU A 185 -35.63 24.10 32.28
CA LEU A 185 -36.78 23.44 32.88
C LEU A 185 -36.66 21.91 32.80
N ALA A 186 -36.32 21.35 31.63
CA ALA A 186 -36.11 19.92 31.44
C ALA A 186 -34.99 19.38 32.36
N CYS A 187 -33.87 20.10 32.49
CA CYS A 187 -32.80 19.76 33.42
C CYS A 187 -33.24 19.77 34.89
N ARG A 188 -34.06 20.76 35.29
CA ARG A 188 -34.62 20.84 36.65
C ARG A 188 -35.57 19.69 36.94
N ILE A 189 -36.44 19.33 36.00
CA ILE A 189 -37.40 18.23 36.14
C ILE A 189 -36.68 16.88 36.26
N ARG A 190 -35.59 16.69 35.51
CA ARG A 190 -34.71 15.50 35.62
C ARG A 190 -33.96 15.38 36.95
N GLY A 191 -34.13 16.32 37.88
CA GLY A 191 -33.47 16.30 39.18
C GLY A 191 -31.98 16.64 39.14
N LYS A 192 -31.45 17.06 37.98
CA LYS A 192 -30.06 17.52 37.84
C LYS A 192 -29.99 18.97 38.28
N ARG A 193 -29.78 19.19 39.58
CA ARG A 193 -29.29 20.48 40.06
C ARG A 193 -27.90 20.67 39.47
N ALA A 194 -27.76 21.67 38.60
CA ALA A 194 -26.46 22.21 38.20
C ALA A 194 -25.72 22.73 39.44
#